data_AF-A0A9D7M7G5-F1
#
_entry.id   AF-A0A9D7M7G5-F1
#
_cell.length_a   1.000
_cell.length_b   1.000
_cell.length_c   1.000
_cell.angle_alpha   90.00
_cell.angle_beta   90.00
_cell.angle_gamma   90.00
#
_symmetry.space_group_name_H-M   'P 1'
#
loop_
_entity.id
_entity.type
_entity.pdbx_description
1 polymer ?
#
loop_
_entity_poly.entity_id
_entity_poly.type
_entity_poly.pdbx_seq_one_letter_code
_entity_poly.pdbx_strand_id
1 'polypeptide(L)'
;MVDAVECWVPVKAKLIDNNLYLIFENDDCYNGILEFGELFEFFPGDIVEVIDHSWSYGKNVKLATKLVTASSYPDRKLFDFLFKVWQRRIPFDKNTFIAYNEEINRVKKEDAEGIVYNPIAIMYLKELEQMYNNT
;
A
#
# COMPACT_ATOMS: atom_id res chain seq x y z
N MET A 1 -2.10 -13.46 -12.57
CA MET A 1 -1.11 -12.85 -11.68
C MET A 1 -1.52 -11.40 -11.56
N VAL A 2 -1.81 -10.90 -10.36
CA VAL A 2 -1.98 -9.45 -10.20
C VAL A 2 -0.56 -8.90 -10.25
N ASP A 3 -0.22 -8.22 -11.35
CA ASP A 3 1.12 -7.67 -11.51
C ASP A 3 1.46 -6.78 -10.30
N ALA A 4 2.65 -6.98 -9.75
CA ALA A 4 3.18 -6.34 -8.53
C ALA A 4 2.65 -6.80 -7.17
N VAL A 5 2.17 -8.05 -7.04
CA VAL A 5 2.05 -8.74 -5.73
C VAL A 5 3.20 -9.74 -5.60
N GLU A 6 4.21 -9.41 -4.81
CA GLU A 6 5.37 -10.29 -4.57
C GLU A 6 5.03 -11.42 -3.58
N CYS A 7 4.14 -11.17 -2.62
CA CYS A 7 3.69 -12.16 -1.65
C CYS A 7 2.24 -11.92 -1.19
N TRP A 8 1.58 -12.99 -0.72
CA TRP A 8 0.27 -12.92 -0.07
C TRP A 8 0.45 -13.21 1.42
N VAL A 9 0.01 -12.28 2.27
CA VAL A 9 0.17 -12.39 3.72
C VAL A 9 -1.18 -12.77 4.36
N PRO A 10 -1.26 -13.87 5.14
CA PRO A 10 -2.45 -14.18 5.91
C PRO A 10 -2.69 -13.13 7.01
N VAL A 11 -3.92 -12.62 7.11
CA VAL A 11 -4.31 -11.64 8.14
C VAL A 11 -5.47 -12.15 8.98
N LYS A 12 -5.58 -11.66 10.21
CA LYS A 12 -6.78 -11.85 11.04
C LYS A 12 -7.88 -10.95 10.49
N ALA A 13 -9.05 -11.51 10.23
CA ALA A 13 -10.20 -10.76 9.73
C ALA A 13 -11.51 -11.28 10.30
N LYS A 14 -12.51 -10.40 10.43
CA LYS A 14 -13.88 -10.74 10.85
C LYS A 14 -14.85 -10.45 9.72
N LEU A 15 -15.73 -11.41 9.42
CA LEU A 15 -16.85 -11.20 8.51
C LEU A 15 -17.79 -10.12 9.08
N ILE A 16 -18.09 -9.12 8.26
CA ILE A 16 -19.03 -8.03 8.56
C ILE A 16 -20.38 -8.29 7.89
N ASP A 17 -20.35 -8.60 6.60
CA ASP A 17 -21.53 -8.92 5.79
C ASP A 17 -21.07 -9.67 4.53
N ASN A 18 -21.80 -10.68 4.06
CA ASN A 18 -21.52 -11.45 2.82
C ASN A 18 -20.03 -11.65 2.47
N ASN A 19 -19.45 -10.77 1.66
CA ASN A 19 -18.08 -10.78 1.17
C ASN A 19 -17.21 -9.62 1.72
N LEU A 20 -17.69 -8.93 2.75
CA LEU A 20 -17.03 -7.81 3.43
C LEU A 20 -16.39 -8.28 4.73
N TYR A 21 -15.10 -7.99 4.86
CA TYR A 21 -14.29 -8.39 6.01
C TYR A 21 -13.58 -7.19 6.62
N LEU A 22 -13.63 -7.08 7.94
CA LEU A 22 -12.84 -6.13 8.72
C LEU A 22 -11.49 -6.76 9.04
N ILE A 23 -10.39 -6.09 8.66
CA ILE A 23 -9.02 -6.52 8.95
C ILE A 23 -8.68 -6.13 10.38
N PHE A 24 -8.08 -7.05 11.14
CA PHE A 24 -7.58 -6.82 12.49
C PHE A 24 -6.07 -6.76 12.48
N GLU A 25 -5.54 -6.09 13.51
CA GLU A 25 -4.14 -6.16 13.82
C GLU A 25 -3.74 -7.61 14.07
N ASN A 26 -2.64 -8.01 13.45
CA ASN A 26 -2.10 -9.33 13.57
C ASN A 26 -0.70 -9.22 14.16
N ASP A 27 -0.59 -9.36 15.48
CA ASP A 27 0.69 -9.26 16.20
C ASP A 27 1.79 -10.09 15.51
N ASP A 28 1.45 -11.24 14.93
CA ASP A 28 2.42 -12.13 14.28
C ASP A 28 2.85 -11.70 12.87
N CYS A 29 2.10 -10.81 12.21
CA CYS A 29 2.41 -10.33 10.86
C CYS A 29 2.92 -8.89 10.80
N TYR A 30 2.80 -8.10 11.87
CA TYR A 30 3.27 -6.71 11.86
C TYR A 30 4.49 -6.46 12.76
N ASN A 31 4.86 -7.41 13.63
CA ASN A 31 5.95 -7.27 14.61
C ASN A 31 7.39 -7.37 14.04
N GLY A 32 7.56 -7.41 12.72
CA GLY A 32 8.89 -7.37 12.08
C GLY A 32 8.90 -6.93 10.61
N ILE A 33 7.75 -6.55 10.06
CA ILE A 33 7.55 -6.34 8.61
C ILE A 33 7.86 -4.89 8.17
N LEU A 34 8.06 -3.97 9.12
CA LEU A 34 8.64 -2.66 8.79
C LEU A 34 10.18 -2.71 8.70
N GLU A 35 10.80 -3.90 8.74
CA GLU A 35 12.19 -4.08 8.33
C GLU A 35 12.31 -3.91 6.80
N PHE A 36 12.31 -2.65 6.37
CA PHE A 36 12.75 -2.15 5.06
C PHE A 36 12.16 -2.86 3.83
N GLY A 37 10.99 -2.42 3.38
CA GLY A 37 10.57 -2.55 1.98
C GLY A 37 9.24 -3.27 1.71
N GLU A 38 8.57 -3.80 2.72
CA GLU A 38 7.25 -4.42 2.54
C GLU A 38 6.15 -3.35 2.58
N LEU A 39 5.29 -3.31 1.56
CA LEU A 39 4.15 -2.39 1.46
C LEU A 39 2.87 -3.19 1.34
N PHE A 40 1.90 -2.85 2.18
CA PHE A 40 0.59 -3.49 2.19
C PHE A 40 -0.44 -2.67 1.42
N GLU A 41 -1.32 -3.38 0.72
CA GLU A 41 -2.47 -2.77 0.06
C GLU A 41 -3.59 -2.41 1.06
N PHE A 42 -3.74 -3.21 2.12
CA PHE A 42 -4.79 -3.07 3.13
C PHE A 42 -4.22 -3.13 4.54
N PHE A 43 -4.84 -2.39 5.46
CA PHE A 43 -4.34 -2.16 6.82
C PHE A 43 -5.34 -2.60 7.89
N PRO A 44 -4.89 -2.83 9.14
CA PRO A 44 -5.79 -3.00 10.27
C PRO A 44 -6.87 -1.91 10.35
N GLY A 45 -8.10 -2.34 10.62
CA GLY A 45 -9.31 -1.53 10.64
C GLY A 45 -9.99 -1.36 9.27
N ASP A 46 -9.36 -1.79 8.16
CA ASP A 46 -9.98 -1.67 6.84
C ASP A 46 -11.15 -2.63 6.69
N ILE A 47 -12.19 -2.18 5.99
CA ILE A 47 -13.22 -3.05 5.46
C ILE A 47 -12.91 -3.31 4.00
N VAL A 48 -12.72 -4.58 3.66
CA VAL A 48 -12.36 -5.02 2.32
C VAL A 48 -13.39 -6.00 1.76
N GLU A 49 -13.56 -5.96 0.45
CA GLU A 49 -14.26 -6.98 -0.31
C GLU A 49 -13.31 -8.14 -0.59
N VAL A 50 -13.82 -9.37 -0.51
CA VAL A 50 -13.05 -10.59 -0.78
C VAL A 50 -13.68 -11.45 -1.87
N ILE A 51 -12.84 -12.23 -2.55
CA ILE A 51 -13.25 -13.29 -3.47
C ILE A 51 -12.79 -14.66 -2.97
N ASP A 52 -13.51 -15.71 -3.32
CA ASP A 52 -13.03 -17.07 -3.12
C ASP A 52 -11.92 -17.39 -4.14
N HIS A 53 -10.85 -18.00 -3.66
CA HIS A 53 -9.71 -18.41 -4.47
C HIS A 53 -9.24 -19.80 -4.07
N SER A 54 -8.96 -20.63 -5.08
CA SER A 54 -8.38 -21.95 -4.89
C SER A 54 -6.95 -21.95 -5.39
N TRP A 55 -6.00 -22.19 -4.49
CA TRP A 55 -4.60 -22.35 -4.87
C TRP A 55 -4.39 -23.64 -5.67
N SER A 56 -3.33 -23.70 -6.48
CA SER A 56 -2.97 -24.86 -7.30
C SER A 56 -2.76 -26.15 -6.52
N TYR A 57 -2.43 -26.05 -5.22
CA TYR A 57 -2.29 -27.17 -4.29
C TYR A 57 -3.59 -27.52 -3.55
N GLY A 58 -4.75 -27.00 -3.97
CA GLY A 58 -6.08 -27.40 -3.52
C GLY A 58 -6.60 -26.69 -2.27
N LYS A 59 -5.87 -25.73 -1.71
CA LYS A 59 -6.34 -24.94 -0.55
C LYS A 59 -7.25 -23.80 -1.01
N ASN A 60 -8.45 -23.74 -0.44
CA ASN A 60 -9.37 -22.62 -0.63
C ASN A 60 -9.08 -21.51 0.39
N VAL A 61 -9.04 -20.27 -0.08
CA VAL A 61 -8.84 -19.06 0.71
C VAL A 61 -9.79 -17.96 0.24
N LYS A 62 -9.91 -16.90 1.05
CA LYS A 62 -10.54 -15.64 0.64
C LYS A 62 -9.45 -14.62 0.39
N LEU A 63 -9.42 -14.02 -0.79
CA LEU A 63 -8.46 -12.97 -1.15
C LEU A 63 -9.14 -11.62 -1.05
N ALA A 64 -8.54 -10.68 -0.32
CA ALA A 64 -8.95 -9.28 -0.37
C ALA A 64 -8.62 -8.70 -1.74
N THR A 65 -9.58 -8.03 -2.36
CA THR A 65 -9.44 -7.49 -3.72
C THR A 65 -9.76 -6.02 -3.83
N LYS A 66 -10.49 -5.46 -2.85
CA LYS A 66 -10.94 -4.07 -2.94
C LYS A 66 -11.15 -3.48 -1.55
N LEU A 67 -10.66 -2.26 -1.37
CA LEU A 67 -10.97 -1.44 -0.21
C LEU A 67 -12.39 -0.89 -0.32
N VAL A 68 -13.22 -1.15 0.70
CA VAL A 68 -14.59 -0.65 0.81
C VAL A 68 -14.66 0.51 1.80
N THR A 69 -13.96 0.42 2.92
CA THR A 69 -13.86 1.51 3.89
C THR A 69 -12.45 1.57 4.45
N ALA A 70 -11.86 2.76 4.36
CA ALA A 70 -10.55 3.06 4.92
C ALA A 70 -10.62 3.20 6.45
N SER A 71 -9.77 2.47 7.15
CA SER A 71 -9.37 2.73 8.53
C SER A 71 -8.58 4.03 8.72
N SER A 72 -8.44 4.42 9.99
CA SER A 72 -7.57 5.50 10.45
C SER A 72 -6.14 5.05 10.76
N TYR A 73 -5.62 4.03 10.05
CA TYR A 73 -4.27 3.52 10.29
C TYR A 73 -3.22 4.65 10.19
N PRO A 74 -2.25 4.74 11.12
CA PRO A 74 -1.20 5.75 11.06
C PRO A 74 -0.46 5.71 9.73
N ASP A 75 -0.15 6.88 9.18
CA ASP A 75 0.61 7.02 7.92
C ASP A 75 0.00 6.31 6.70
N ARG A 76 -1.28 5.95 6.75
CA ARG A 76 -1.99 5.27 5.65
C ARG A 76 -1.78 5.94 4.29
N LYS A 77 -1.89 7.28 4.24
CA LYS A 77 -1.77 8.04 2.98
C LYS A 77 -0.36 7.93 2.40
N LEU A 78 0.67 7.90 3.25
CA LEU A 78 2.05 7.65 2.85
C LEU A 78 2.22 6.22 2.31
N PHE A 79 1.72 5.21 3.03
CA PHE A 79 1.86 3.83 2.55
C PHE A 79 1.06 3.56 1.28
N ASP A 80 -0.15 4.11 1.15
CA ASP A 80 -0.94 4.05 -0.08
C ASP A 80 -0.21 4.70 -1.26
N PHE A 81 0.41 5.87 -1.03
CA PHE A 81 1.24 6.53 -2.03
C PHE A 81 2.41 5.63 -2.46
N LEU A 82 3.22 5.16 -1.51
CA LEU A 82 4.38 4.31 -1.79
C LEU A 82 3.97 3.01 -2.50
N PHE A 83 2.87 2.39 -2.07
CA PHE A 83 2.36 1.15 -2.66
C PHE A 83 1.95 1.37 -4.11
N LYS A 84 1.16 2.41 -4.39
CA LYS A 84 0.74 2.72 -5.77
C LYS A 84 1.91 3.16 -6.65
N VAL A 85 2.92 3.86 -6.10
CA VAL A 85 4.16 4.20 -6.82
C VAL A 85 4.92 2.93 -7.20
N TRP A 86 5.08 1.99 -6.26
CA TRP A 86 5.72 0.71 -6.52
C TRP A 86 5.01 -0.06 -7.64
N GLN A 87 3.68 -0.08 -7.60
CA GLN A 87 2.87 -0.73 -8.63
C GLN A 87 2.75 0.07 -9.93
N ARG A 88 3.37 1.25 -10.03
CA ARG A 88 3.25 2.19 -11.17
C ARG A 88 1.79 2.53 -11.50
N ARG A 89 0.92 2.55 -10.49
CA ARG A 89 -0.52 2.82 -10.61
C ARG A 89 -0.87 4.30 -10.43
N ILE A 90 0.10 5.14 -10.10
CA ILE A 90 -0.09 6.59 -10.02
C ILE A 90 0.34 7.25 -11.34
N PRO A 91 -0.51 8.08 -11.97
CA PRO A 91 -0.11 8.84 -13.15
C PRO A 91 0.89 9.94 -12.77
N PHE A 92 1.87 10.14 -13.65
CA PHE A 92 2.83 11.24 -13.53
C PHE A 92 2.18 12.54 -13.99
N ASP A 93 1.47 13.21 -13.08
CA ASP A 93 0.82 14.50 -13.38
C ASP A 93 0.73 15.45 -12.18
N LYS A 94 0.30 16.68 -12.46
CA LYS A 94 0.18 17.74 -11.45
C LYS A 94 -0.88 17.45 -10.39
N ASN A 95 -1.95 16.73 -10.72
CA ASN A 95 -3.01 16.43 -9.76
C ASN A 95 -2.53 15.40 -8.74
N THR A 96 -1.79 14.38 -9.19
CA THR A 96 -1.07 13.45 -8.32
C THR A 96 -0.15 14.19 -7.37
N PHE A 97 0.69 15.10 -7.90
CA PHE A 97 1.64 15.85 -7.08
C PHE A 97 0.93 16.64 -5.99
N ILE A 98 -0.16 17.34 -6.33
CA ILE A 98 -0.96 18.10 -5.37
C ILE A 98 -1.60 17.18 -4.33
N ALA A 99 -2.16 16.04 -4.75
CA ALA A 99 -2.85 15.10 -3.85
C ALA A 99 -1.91 14.49 -2.80
N TYR A 100 -0.64 14.27 -3.16
CA TYR A 100 0.36 13.61 -2.32
C TYR A 100 1.52 14.53 -1.88
N ASN A 101 1.38 15.85 -2.01
CA ASN A 101 2.48 16.80 -1.76
C ASN A 101 3.07 16.67 -0.34
N GLU A 102 2.24 16.41 0.66
CA GLU A 102 2.70 16.22 2.05
C GLU A 102 3.54 14.96 2.19
N GLU A 103 3.09 13.84 1.61
CA GLU A 103 3.81 12.56 1.62
C GLU A 103 5.11 12.66 0.82
N ILE A 104 5.09 13.31 -0.33
CA ILE A 104 6.28 13.60 -1.17
C ILE A 104 7.33 14.35 -0.36
N ASN A 105 6.93 15.45 0.31
CA ASN A 105 7.86 16.25 1.11
C ASN A 105 8.38 15.49 2.32
N ARG A 106 7.55 14.65 2.95
CA ARG A 106 7.97 13.78 4.05
C ARG A 106 9.04 12.80 3.60
N VAL A 107 8.82 12.05 2.51
CA VAL A 107 9.79 11.08 1.98
C VAL A 107 11.12 11.77 1.67
N LYS A 108 11.11 12.96 1.07
CA LYS A 108 12.33 13.73 0.78
C LYS A 108 13.10 14.11 2.03
N LYS A 109 12.40 14.60 3.05
CA LYS A 109 13.03 14.99 4.31
C LYS A 109 13.67 13.77 4.97
N GLU A 110 12.93 12.67 5.03
CA GLU A 110 13.38 11.43 5.65
C GLU A 110 14.55 10.78 4.87
N ASP A 111 14.54 10.80 3.53
CA ASP A 111 15.66 10.36 2.68
C ASP A 111 16.94 11.19 2.95
N ALA A 112 16.80 12.52 3.09
CA ALA A 112 17.92 13.40 3.45
C ALA A 112 18.45 13.15 4.88
N GLU A 113 17.61 12.62 5.77
CA GLU A 113 17.96 12.21 7.14
C GLU A 113 18.53 10.78 7.20
N GLY A 114 18.60 10.07 6.06
CA GLY A 114 19.19 8.74 5.94
C GLY A 114 18.20 7.58 6.11
N ILE A 115 16.89 7.85 6.12
CA ILE A 115 15.86 6.80 6.08
C ILE A 115 15.84 6.21 4.67
N VAL A 116 16.06 4.89 4.59
CA VAL A 116 16.16 4.18 3.31
C VAL A 116 14.77 3.85 2.78
N TYR A 117 14.43 4.44 1.64
CA TYR A 117 13.24 4.10 0.86
C TYR A 117 13.57 3.21 -0.34
N ASN A 118 12.55 2.58 -0.92
CA ASN A 118 12.71 1.88 -2.18
C ASN A 118 13.23 2.84 -3.28
N PRO A 119 14.31 2.50 -4.01
CA PRO A 119 14.87 3.36 -5.07
C PRO A 119 13.86 3.76 -6.16
N ILE A 120 12.89 2.90 -6.47
CA ILE A 120 11.81 3.19 -7.44
C ILE A 120 10.97 4.37 -6.96
N ALA A 121 10.64 4.41 -5.66
CA ALA A 121 9.89 5.51 -5.08
C ALA A 121 10.67 6.83 -5.17
N ILE A 122 11.97 6.80 -4.84
CA ILE A 122 12.85 7.98 -4.93
C ILE A 122 13.00 8.47 -6.37
N MET A 123 13.15 7.56 -7.34
CA MET A 123 13.22 7.90 -8.76
C MET A 123 11.91 8.54 -9.24
N TYR A 124 10.77 7.95 -8.91
CA TYR A 124 9.44 8.45 -9.26
C TYR A 124 9.19 9.86 -8.73
N LEU A 125 9.60 10.13 -7.48
CA LEU A 125 9.50 11.46 -6.86
C LEU A 125 10.29 12.51 -7.65
N LYS A 126 11.53 12.20 -8.04
CA LYS A 126 12.36 13.11 -8.83
C LYS A 126 11.73 13.45 -10.19
N GLU A 127 11.12 12.47 -10.85
CA GLU A 127 10.45 12.67 -12.14
C GLU A 127 9.19 13.54 -12.01
N LEU A 128 8.35 13.27 -11.00
CA LEU A 128 7.17 14.11 -10.71
C LEU A 128 7.53 15.58 -10.47
N GLU A 129 8.61 15.83 -9.73
CA GLU A 129 9.07 17.20 -9.43
C GLU A 129 9.59 17.93 -10.67
N GLN A 130 10.34 17.24 -11.53
CA GLN A 130 10.80 17.82 -12.79
C GLN A 130 9.63 18.24 -13.67
N MET A 131 8.58 17.42 -13.74
CA MET A 131 7.37 17.78 -14.47
C MET A 131 6.68 19.01 -13.87
N TYR A 132 6.49 19.03 -12.55
CA TYR A 132 5.82 20.14 -11.88
C TYR A 132 6.55 21.48 -12.08
N ASN A 133 7.88 21.49 -11.99
CA ASN A 133 8.68 22.70 -12.13
C ASN A 133 8.82 23.20 -13.59
N ASN A 134 8.50 22.36 -14.57
CA ASN A 134 8.54 22.69 -16.00
C ASN A 134 7.17 23.13 -16.57
N THR A 135 6.14 23.30 -15.73
CA THR A 135 4.79 23.74 -16.12
C THR A 135 4.42 25.09 -15.52
#